data_AF-A0A5R9FHT3-F1
#
_entry.id   AF-A0A5R9FHT3-F1
#
_cell.length_a   1.000
_cell.length_b   1.000
_cell.length_c   1.000
_cell.angle_alpha   90.00
_cell.angle_beta   90.00
_cell.angle_gamma   90.00
#
_symmetry.space_group_name_H-M   'P 1'
#
loop_
_entity.id
_entity.type
_entity.pdbx_description
1 polymer ?
#
loop_
_entity_poly.entity_id
_entity_poly.type
_entity_poly.pdbx_seq_one_letter_code
_entity_poly.pdbx_strand_id
1 'polypeptide(L)'
;MLAVPLLAVVLAGCGIRSTEVPTEFGPAPSRVPCTLSGPDLGTQSSRGILVQVFLLCSSQLVRVDRTVRITAGTADTDRVRAAQALLDELTANPSDIEKEAGYTTNVRDGLTVTGPRPDDPEDALRLSIEPTALTSYALAQVICTFSVSAAASDDGTVTLGGPGEDSVRRYECTADVRSRPGTETPPSTEVDRS
;
A
#
# COMPACT_ATOMS: atom_id res chain seq x y z
N MET A 1 -45.84 -79.75 -35.47
CA MET A 1 -45.17 -79.03 -36.59
C MET A 1 -45.19 -77.56 -36.20
N LEU A 2 -44.30 -77.12 -35.30
CA LEU A 2 -43.00 -76.48 -35.57
C LEU A 2 -43.11 -75.20 -36.41
N ALA A 3 -42.94 -74.04 -35.78
CA ALA A 3 -41.88 -73.07 -36.10
C ALA A 3 -42.07 -71.78 -35.30
N VAL A 4 -41.11 -71.50 -34.41
CA VAL A 4 -40.87 -70.21 -33.78
C VAL A 4 -39.99 -69.41 -34.74
N PRO A 5 -40.23 -68.10 -34.94
CA PRO A 5 -39.14 -67.20 -35.22
C PRO A 5 -39.00 -66.14 -34.12
N LEU A 6 -37.80 -66.14 -33.57
CA LEU A 6 -37.15 -65.15 -32.74
C LEU A 6 -37.15 -63.80 -33.49
N LEU A 7 -37.63 -62.71 -32.87
CA LEU A 7 -37.44 -61.37 -33.43
C LEU A 7 -36.67 -60.50 -32.43
N ALA A 8 -35.47 -60.13 -32.87
CA ALA A 8 -34.44 -59.43 -32.14
C ALA A 8 -34.81 -57.96 -31.87
N VAL A 9 -34.57 -57.52 -30.63
CA VAL A 9 -34.61 -56.12 -30.21
C VAL A 9 -33.33 -55.44 -30.68
N VAL A 10 -33.43 -54.44 -31.56
CA VAL A 10 -32.29 -53.59 -31.95
C VAL A 10 -32.48 -52.21 -31.32
N LEU A 11 -31.85 -51.98 -30.17
CA LEU A 11 -31.67 -50.64 -29.62
C LEU A 11 -30.54 -49.94 -30.38
N ALA A 12 -30.88 -49.14 -31.40
CA ALA A 12 -29.96 -48.18 -31.98
C ALA A 12 -29.90 -46.93 -31.08
N GLY A 13 -29.06 -46.98 -30.03
CA GLY A 13 -28.66 -45.78 -29.30
C GLY A 13 -27.64 -45.01 -30.13
N CYS A 14 -28.00 -43.81 -30.60
CA CYS A 14 -27.04 -42.87 -31.17
C CYS A 14 -26.08 -42.43 -30.04
N GLY A 15 -24.90 -43.03 -29.99
CA GLY A 15 -23.85 -42.65 -29.06
C GLY A 15 -23.40 -41.22 -29.32
N ILE A 16 -23.75 -40.31 -28.40
CA ILE A 16 -23.10 -39.01 -28.32
C ILE A 16 -21.65 -39.30 -27.92
N ARG A 17 -20.70 -39.14 -28.86
CA ARG A 17 -19.29 -39.05 -28.48
C ARG A 17 -19.15 -37.76 -27.69
N SER A 18 -18.82 -37.87 -26.40
CA SER A 18 -18.23 -36.75 -25.68
C SER A 18 -16.98 -36.33 -26.45
N THR A 19 -17.06 -35.21 -27.15
CA THR A 19 -15.85 -34.50 -27.56
C THR A 19 -15.32 -33.84 -26.30
N GLU A 20 -14.54 -34.60 -25.55
CA GLU A 20 -13.66 -34.08 -24.51
C GLU A 20 -12.66 -33.19 -25.22
N VAL A 21 -12.95 -31.89 -25.27
CA VAL A 21 -11.94 -30.91 -25.66
C VAL A 21 -10.87 -30.98 -24.57
N PRO A 22 -9.59 -31.22 -24.90
CA PRO A 22 -8.52 -31.05 -23.93
C PRO A 22 -8.48 -29.57 -23.60
N THR A 23 -9.22 -29.17 -22.58
CA THR A 23 -9.11 -27.84 -22.02
C THR A 23 -7.82 -27.82 -21.21
N GLU A 24 -6.71 -27.68 -21.92
CA GLU A 24 -5.50 -27.07 -21.39
C GLU A 24 -5.83 -25.58 -21.21
N PHE A 25 -6.70 -25.29 -20.24
CA PHE A 25 -6.61 -24.02 -19.55
C PHE A 25 -5.39 -24.21 -18.67
N GLY A 26 -4.22 -23.83 -19.19
CA GLY A 26 -3.09 -23.51 -18.32
C GLY A 26 -3.60 -22.71 -17.12
N PRO A 27 -2.98 -22.87 -15.94
CA PRO A 27 -3.55 -22.44 -14.66
C PRO A 27 -4.19 -21.06 -14.82
N ALA A 28 -5.49 -20.95 -14.48
CA ALA A 28 -6.19 -19.67 -14.50
C ALA A 28 -5.27 -18.62 -13.87
N PRO A 29 -5.08 -17.43 -14.48
CA PRO A 29 -4.13 -16.46 -13.96
C PRO A 29 -4.50 -16.24 -12.50
N SER A 30 -3.64 -16.75 -11.63
CA SER A 30 -3.79 -16.60 -10.19
C SER A 30 -3.89 -15.10 -10.00
N ARG A 31 -4.99 -14.62 -9.42
CA ARG A 31 -5.02 -13.30 -8.82
C ARG A 31 -4.10 -13.40 -7.61
N VAL A 32 -2.79 -13.41 -7.88
CA VAL A 32 -1.78 -13.55 -6.84
C VAL A 32 -2.05 -12.35 -5.93
N PRO A 33 -2.46 -12.55 -4.67
CA PRO A 33 -2.43 -11.45 -3.73
C PRO A 33 -0.99 -10.90 -3.77
N CYS A 34 -0.80 -9.59 -3.58
CA CYS A 34 0.56 -9.08 -3.47
C CYS A 34 1.14 -9.67 -2.18
N THR A 35 1.83 -10.79 -2.33
CA THR A 35 2.45 -11.55 -1.27
C THR A 35 3.93 -11.34 -1.41
N LEU A 36 4.42 -10.29 -0.78
CA LEU A 36 5.80 -10.29 -0.31
C LEU A 36 5.73 -10.54 1.19
N SER A 37 5.88 -11.81 1.57
CA SER A 37 6.10 -12.21 2.96
C SER A 37 7.55 -12.61 3.07
N GLY A 38 8.36 -11.71 3.61
CA GLY A 38 9.75 -12.01 3.91
C GLY A 38 10.68 -11.02 3.25
N PRO A 39 11.70 -10.58 3.97
CA PRO A 39 12.53 -9.50 3.50
C PRO A 39 13.48 -10.11 2.45
N ASP A 40 13.52 -9.54 1.26
CA ASP A 40 14.55 -9.85 0.24
C ASP A 40 15.92 -9.33 0.73
N LEU A 41 16.37 -9.84 1.88
CA LEU A 41 17.64 -9.54 2.55
C LEU A 41 18.71 -10.48 2.05
N GLY A 42 18.84 -10.57 0.73
CA GLY A 42 19.92 -11.28 0.08
C GLY A 42 21.09 -10.35 -0.27
N THR A 43 21.51 -9.44 0.62
CA THR A 43 22.86 -8.80 0.70
C THR A 43 22.86 -7.57 1.63
N GLN A 44 22.39 -7.73 2.87
CA GLN A 44 22.62 -6.74 3.92
C GLN A 44 24.00 -6.94 4.56
N SER A 45 24.97 -6.15 4.12
CA SER A 45 25.99 -5.65 5.05
C SER A 45 25.28 -4.65 5.98
N SER A 46 24.81 -5.16 7.12
CA SER A 46 23.93 -4.50 8.10
C SER A 46 24.45 -3.15 8.59
N ARG A 47 23.77 -2.05 8.24
CA ARG A 47 23.85 -0.71 8.86
C ARG A 47 22.56 0.13 8.62
N GLY A 48 21.38 -0.49 8.58
CA GLY A 48 20.10 0.19 8.35
C GLY A 48 19.04 -0.18 9.40
N ILE A 49 18.01 0.65 9.53
CA ILE A 49 16.84 0.47 10.39
C ILE A 49 15.70 -0.09 9.53
N LEU A 50 14.99 -1.10 10.04
CA LEU A 50 13.78 -1.60 9.39
C LEU A 50 12.63 -0.61 9.64
N VAL A 51 11.99 -0.16 8.57
CA VAL A 51 10.81 0.71 8.60
C VAL A 51 9.67 0.09 7.80
N GLN A 52 8.47 0.60 8.02
CA GLN A 52 7.26 0.14 7.36
C GLN A 52 6.71 1.24 6.48
N VAL A 53 6.45 0.92 5.21
CA VAL A 53 5.76 1.79 4.27
C VAL A 53 4.46 1.13 3.80
N PHE A 54 3.48 1.93 3.42
CA PHE A 54 2.23 1.44 2.83
C PHE A 54 2.23 1.65 1.31
N LEU A 55 2.27 0.55 0.56
CA LEU A 55 2.15 0.53 -0.89
C LEU A 55 0.75 0.10 -1.33
N LEU A 56 0.41 0.42 -2.56
CA LEU A 56 -0.86 -0.01 -3.16
C LEU A 56 -0.73 -1.42 -3.71
N CYS A 57 -1.73 -2.24 -3.41
CA CYS A 57 -1.94 -3.55 -4.00
C CYS A 57 -3.43 -3.75 -4.20
N SER A 58 -3.88 -4.05 -5.42
CA SER A 58 -5.30 -4.26 -5.71
C SER A 58 -6.22 -3.14 -5.17
N SER A 59 -5.76 -1.89 -5.29
CA SER A 59 -6.43 -0.68 -4.78
C SER A 59 -6.55 -0.55 -3.25
N GLN A 60 -5.83 -1.37 -2.48
CA GLN A 60 -5.74 -1.29 -1.02
C GLN A 60 -4.32 -0.94 -0.57
N LEU A 61 -4.18 -0.40 0.63
CA LEU A 61 -2.88 -0.19 1.26
C LEU A 61 -2.41 -1.46 1.96
N VAL A 62 -1.22 -1.92 1.57
CA VAL A 62 -0.55 -3.07 2.17
C VAL A 62 0.79 -2.62 2.72
N ARG A 63 1.07 -3.06 3.95
CA ARG A 63 2.33 -2.78 4.64
C ARG A 63 3.46 -3.58 4.00
N VAL A 64 4.59 -2.92 3.76
CA VAL A 64 5.82 -3.50 3.23
C VAL A 64 6.98 -3.05 4.11
N ASP A 65 7.83 -4.00 4.50
CA ASP A 65 9.03 -3.71 5.28
C ASP A 65 10.17 -3.25 4.36
N ARG A 66 10.83 -2.15 4.75
CA ARG A 66 11.96 -1.53 4.04
C ARG A 66 13.15 -1.40 4.97
N THR A 67 14.36 -1.31 4.41
CA THR A 67 15.55 -0.99 5.18
C THR A 67 16.05 0.39 4.79
N VAL A 68 15.97 1.34 5.72
CA VAL A 68 16.46 2.71 5.52
C VAL A 68 17.70 2.99 6.34
N ARG A 69 18.47 3.99 5.93
CA ARG A 69 19.56 4.54 6.75
C ARG A 69 19.14 5.90 7.27
N ILE A 70 18.97 6.01 8.58
CA ILE A 70 18.66 7.27 9.26
C ILE A 70 19.83 7.60 10.19
N THR A 71 20.44 8.76 10.01
CA THR A 71 21.42 9.30 10.96
C THR A 71 20.67 9.91 12.15
N ALA A 72 21.07 9.67 13.39
CA ALA A 72 20.40 10.25 14.57
C ALA A 72 20.78 11.73 14.82
N GLY A 73 19.93 12.47 15.54
CA GLY A 73 20.00 13.91 15.86
C GLY A 73 19.27 14.23 17.17
N THR A 74 18.63 15.41 17.29
CA THR A 74 17.72 15.74 18.41
C THR A 74 16.31 15.22 18.10
N ALA A 75 15.47 15.00 19.12
CA ALA A 75 14.14 14.39 18.96
C ALA A 75 13.26 15.04 17.86
N ASP A 76 13.20 16.38 17.81
CA ASP A 76 12.46 17.10 16.77
C ASP A 76 13.08 16.91 15.38
N THR A 77 14.41 17.07 15.27
CA THR A 77 15.12 16.82 14.00
C THR A 77 15.07 15.36 13.56
N ASP A 78 14.85 14.43 14.49
CA ASP A 78 14.72 13.00 14.22
C ASP A 78 13.36 12.67 13.63
N ARG A 79 12.28 13.31 14.10
CA ARG A 79 10.94 13.19 13.50
C ARG A 79 10.94 13.63 12.05
N VAL A 80 11.46 14.83 11.76
CA VAL A 80 11.55 15.36 10.39
C VAL A 80 12.42 14.48 9.51
N ARG A 81 13.56 14.01 10.02
CA ARG A 81 14.46 13.13 9.26
C ARG A 81 13.84 11.76 9.00
N ALA A 82 13.13 11.19 9.98
CA ALA A 82 12.40 9.94 9.79
C ALA A 82 11.29 10.11 8.75
N ALA A 83 10.51 11.18 8.85
CA ALA A 83 9.47 11.52 7.89
C ALA A 83 10.04 11.68 6.47
N GLN A 84 11.16 12.39 6.30
CA GLN A 84 11.80 12.55 5.00
C GLN A 84 12.30 11.21 4.46
N ALA A 85 12.98 10.40 5.28
CA ALA A 85 13.45 9.07 4.85
C ALA A 85 12.29 8.15 4.42
N LEU A 86 11.14 8.23 5.10
CA LEU A 86 9.94 7.48 4.73
C LEU A 86 9.30 7.99 3.43
N LEU A 87 9.31 9.31 3.19
CA LEU A 87 8.88 9.86 1.91
C LEU A 87 9.81 9.41 0.79
N ASP A 88 11.12 9.44 1.00
CA ASP A 88 12.11 8.99 0.02
C ASP A 88 11.88 7.52 -0.38
N GLU A 89 11.54 6.65 0.58
CA GLU A 89 11.16 5.25 0.31
C GLU A 89 9.80 5.09 -0.38
N LEU A 90 8.83 5.97 -0.08
CA LEU A 90 7.52 5.95 -0.73
C LEU A 90 7.56 6.46 -2.16
N THR A 91 8.44 7.43 -2.45
CA THR A 91 8.65 7.97 -3.79
C THR A 91 9.59 7.11 -4.61
N ALA A 92 10.52 6.40 -3.96
CA ALA A 92 11.32 5.37 -4.61
C ALA A 92 10.39 4.36 -5.29
N ASN A 93 10.55 4.24 -6.61
CA ASN A 93 9.76 3.32 -7.41
C ASN A 93 9.89 1.90 -6.82
N PRO A 94 8.78 1.12 -6.69
CA PRO A 94 8.86 -0.21 -6.10
C PRO A 94 9.96 -1.06 -6.77
N SER A 95 10.61 -1.92 -6.00
CA SER A 95 11.64 -2.84 -6.51
C SER A 95 11.06 -3.70 -7.64
N ASP A 96 11.91 -4.30 -8.47
CA ASP A 96 11.41 -5.12 -9.58
C ASP A 96 10.56 -6.30 -9.09
N ILE A 97 10.93 -6.89 -7.95
CA ILE A 97 10.18 -7.95 -7.28
C ILE A 97 8.81 -7.44 -6.78
N GLU A 98 8.76 -6.22 -6.25
CA GLU A 98 7.50 -5.59 -5.82
C GLU A 98 6.58 -5.25 -6.98
N LYS A 99 7.13 -4.76 -8.09
CA LYS A 99 6.36 -4.51 -9.31
C LYS A 99 5.80 -5.80 -9.89
N GLU A 100 6.59 -6.88 -9.92
CA GLU A 100 6.14 -8.20 -10.35
C GLU A 100 5.02 -8.73 -9.44
N ALA A 101 5.11 -8.47 -8.13
CA ALA A 101 4.05 -8.77 -7.17
C ALA A 101 2.83 -7.82 -7.24
N GLY A 102 2.86 -6.78 -8.10
CA GLY A 102 1.74 -5.87 -8.33
C GLY A 102 1.66 -4.67 -7.38
N TYR A 103 2.73 -4.36 -6.65
CA TYR A 103 2.79 -3.16 -5.81
C TYR A 103 3.04 -1.90 -6.63
N THR A 104 2.35 -0.82 -6.26
CA THR A 104 2.55 0.52 -6.82
C THR A 104 2.60 1.59 -5.75
N THR A 105 3.07 2.78 -6.12
CA THR A 105 2.98 4.00 -5.31
C THR A 105 2.36 5.12 -6.13
N ASN A 106 1.53 5.94 -5.48
CA ASN A 106 0.97 7.16 -6.05
C ASN A 106 1.65 8.42 -5.51
N VAL A 107 2.59 8.28 -4.57
CA VAL A 107 3.41 9.39 -4.06
C VAL A 107 4.45 9.73 -5.10
N ARG A 108 4.46 10.98 -5.57
CA ARG A 108 5.39 11.42 -6.63
C ARG A 108 6.73 11.83 -6.04
N ASP A 109 7.78 11.63 -6.81
CA ASP A 109 9.11 12.15 -6.52
C ASP A 109 9.09 13.67 -6.25
N GLY A 110 10.00 14.11 -5.37
CA GLY A 110 10.18 15.52 -5.03
C GLY A 110 9.23 16.04 -3.94
N LEU A 111 8.38 15.18 -3.36
CA LEU A 111 7.67 15.52 -2.14
C LEU A 111 8.67 15.55 -0.96
N THR A 112 8.77 16.68 -0.28
CA THR A 112 9.67 16.84 0.87
C THR A 112 8.90 17.28 2.10
N VAL A 113 9.53 17.13 3.26
CA VAL A 113 8.96 17.49 4.55
C VAL A 113 9.92 18.34 5.37
N THR A 114 9.37 19.34 6.06
CA THR A 114 10.07 20.17 7.05
C THR A 114 9.40 20.05 8.40
N GLY A 115 10.07 20.57 9.43
CA GLY A 115 9.51 20.68 10.78
C GLY A 115 8.42 21.75 10.89
N PRO A 116 7.94 21.97 12.13
CA PRO A 116 6.88 22.93 12.43
C PRO A 116 7.31 24.37 12.16
N ARG A 117 6.34 25.24 11.88
CA ARG A 117 6.51 26.70 11.97
C ARG A 117 6.40 27.15 13.43
N PRO A 118 6.81 28.39 13.76
CA PRO A 118 6.80 28.88 15.14
C PRO A 118 5.47 28.73 15.89
N ASP A 119 4.33 28.81 15.19
CA ASP A 119 2.98 28.72 15.77
C ASP A 119 2.36 27.32 15.65
N ASP A 120 3.07 26.37 15.02
CA ASP A 120 2.59 25.01 14.90
C ASP A 120 2.89 24.20 16.18
N PRO A 121 2.11 23.14 16.45
CA PRO A 121 2.48 22.12 17.43
C PRO A 121 3.87 21.53 17.16
N GLU A 122 4.60 21.16 18.21
CA GLU A 122 5.96 20.58 18.10
C GLU A 122 6.02 19.28 17.28
N ASP A 123 4.92 18.53 17.23
CA ASP A 123 4.81 17.27 16.46
C ASP A 123 4.43 17.49 14.99
N ALA A 124 4.18 18.73 14.56
CA ALA A 124 3.73 19.02 13.22
C ALA A 124 4.83 18.87 12.16
N LEU A 125 4.43 18.36 11.01
CA LEU A 125 5.27 18.24 9.82
C LEU A 125 4.64 19.03 8.68
N ARG A 126 5.46 19.70 7.87
CA ARG A 126 4.99 20.45 6.70
C ARG A 126 5.50 19.87 5.40
N LEU A 127 4.57 19.52 4.52
CA LEU A 127 4.89 19.04 3.18
C LEU A 127 5.26 20.21 2.26
N SER A 128 6.02 19.93 1.20
CA SER A 128 6.36 20.92 0.16
C SER A 128 5.18 21.37 -0.70
N ILE A 129 4.02 20.73 -0.57
CA ILE A 129 2.74 21.09 -1.17
C ILE A 129 1.63 20.95 -0.14
N GLU A 130 0.46 21.54 -0.41
CA GLU A 130 -0.71 21.36 0.46
C GLU A 130 -1.12 19.88 0.53
N PRO A 131 -1.38 19.30 1.73
CA PRO A 131 -1.84 17.92 1.86
C PRO A 131 -3.11 17.63 1.04
N THR A 132 -4.00 18.62 0.91
CA THR A 132 -5.23 18.54 0.12
C THR A 132 -5.00 18.57 -1.40
N ALA A 133 -3.80 18.94 -1.85
CA ALA A 133 -3.41 18.88 -3.26
C ALA A 133 -2.90 17.50 -3.68
N LEU A 134 -2.61 16.61 -2.72
CA LEU A 134 -2.31 15.21 -2.99
C LEU A 134 -3.58 14.48 -3.47
N THR A 135 -3.41 13.49 -4.34
CA THR A 135 -4.51 12.57 -4.65
C THR A 135 -4.91 11.78 -3.40
N SER A 136 -6.16 11.31 -3.30
CA SER A 136 -6.64 10.53 -2.15
C SER A 136 -5.73 9.34 -1.83
N TYR A 137 -5.28 8.62 -2.86
CA TYR A 137 -4.32 7.52 -2.72
C TYR A 137 -2.97 7.98 -2.13
N ALA A 138 -2.40 9.06 -2.66
CA ALA A 138 -1.09 9.55 -2.20
C ALA A 138 -1.17 10.07 -0.75
N LEU A 139 -2.22 10.82 -0.41
CA LEU A 139 -2.45 11.27 0.96
C LEU A 139 -2.60 10.07 1.91
N ALA A 140 -3.40 9.07 1.56
CA ALA A 140 -3.59 7.87 2.38
C ALA A 140 -2.27 7.09 2.58
N GLN A 141 -1.43 6.95 1.54
CA GLN A 141 -0.12 6.32 1.65
C GLN A 141 0.81 7.05 2.62
N VAL A 142 0.88 8.39 2.52
CA VAL A 142 1.70 9.22 3.41
C VAL A 142 1.21 9.11 4.85
N ILE A 143 -0.09 9.34 5.11
CA ILE A 143 -0.66 9.28 6.47
C ILE A 143 -0.44 7.90 7.09
N CYS A 144 -0.77 6.82 6.36
CA CYS A 144 -0.64 5.48 6.91
C CYS A 144 0.82 5.08 7.15
N THR A 145 1.75 5.51 6.31
CA THR A 145 3.18 5.27 6.53
C THR A 145 3.69 6.02 7.75
N PHE A 146 3.38 7.31 7.87
CA PHE A 146 3.82 8.11 9.00
C PHE A 146 3.24 7.61 10.33
N SER A 147 1.96 7.21 10.36
CA SER A 147 1.22 6.77 11.56
C SER A 147 1.85 5.58 12.32
N VAL A 148 2.67 4.77 11.66
CA VAL A 148 3.31 3.57 12.24
C VAL A 148 4.81 3.75 12.44
N SER A 149 5.27 4.99 12.48
CA SER A 149 6.69 5.35 12.50
C SER A 149 7.01 6.43 13.54
N ALA A 150 8.29 6.77 13.67
CA ALA A 150 8.72 7.90 14.49
C ALA A 150 8.25 9.29 13.97
N ALA A 151 7.62 9.36 12.79
CA ALA A 151 7.00 10.58 12.30
C ALA A 151 5.66 10.89 13.01
N ALA A 152 4.98 9.88 13.57
CA ALA A 152 3.68 10.03 14.21
C ALA A 152 3.78 10.65 15.61
N SER A 153 2.72 11.34 16.01
CA SER A 153 2.48 11.75 17.39
C SER A 153 2.35 10.51 18.29
N ASP A 154 2.42 10.68 19.61
CA ASP A 154 2.45 9.55 20.57
C ASP A 154 1.18 8.68 20.51
N ASP A 155 0.06 9.23 20.05
CA ASP A 155 -1.21 8.53 19.84
C ASP A 155 -1.34 7.84 18.47
N GLY A 156 -0.29 7.89 17.64
CA GLY A 156 -0.27 7.32 16.29
C GLY A 156 -0.94 8.19 15.23
N THR A 157 -1.39 9.40 15.59
CA THR A 157 -1.89 10.38 14.61
C THR A 157 -0.75 11.11 13.91
N VAL A 158 -1.07 11.77 12.81
CA VAL A 158 -0.08 12.52 12.01
C VAL A 158 -0.55 13.95 11.83
N THR A 159 0.18 14.90 12.41
CA THR A 159 -0.11 16.34 12.26
C THR A 159 0.61 16.88 11.01
N LEU A 160 -0.14 17.14 9.92
CA LEU A 160 0.41 17.65 8.66
C LEU A 160 -0.17 19.02 8.26
N GLY A 161 0.70 19.88 7.73
CA GLY A 161 0.34 21.08 6.98
C GLY A 161 1.05 21.17 5.63
N GLY A 162 0.68 22.16 4.82
CA GLY A 162 1.41 22.53 3.61
C GLY A 162 2.50 23.57 3.85
N PRO A 163 3.13 24.07 2.79
CA PRO A 163 4.18 25.10 2.89
C PRO A 163 3.60 26.48 3.24
N GLY A 164 2.29 26.68 3.07
CA GLY A 164 1.59 27.92 3.36
C GLY A 164 1.43 28.22 4.85
N GLU A 165 0.63 29.24 5.16
CA GLU A 165 0.32 29.66 6.54
C GLU A 165 -0.94 28.99 7.11
N ASP A 166 -1.58 28.14 6.30
CA ASP A 166 -2.78 27.41 6.70
C ASP A 166 -2.52 26.54 7.94
N SER A 167 -3.57 26.39 8.75
CA SER A 167 -3.57 25.57 9.95
C SER A 167 -3.21 24.11 9.60
N VAL A 168 -2.39 23.49 10.44
CA VAL A 168 -2.10 22.06 10.32
C VAL A 168 -3.33 21.25 10.71
N ARG A 169 -3.41 20.02 10.19
CA ARG A 169 -4.48 19.08 10.49
C ARG A 169 -3.90 17.80 11.07
N ARG A 170 -4.58 17.23 12.06
CA ARG A 170 -4.28 15.93 12.64
C ARG A 170 -5.05 14.86 11.89
N TYR A 171 -4.35 13.92 11.27
CA TYR A 171 -4.92 12.85 10.45
C TYR A 171 -4.79 11.49 11.14
N GLU A 172 -5.73 10.59 10.85
CA GLU A 172 -5.69 9.20 11.29
C GLU A 172 -5.61 8.21 10.12
N CYS A 173 -4.82 7.14 10.28
CA CYS A 173 -4.85 6.00 9.38
C CYS A 173 -5.81 4.93 9.90
N THR A 174 -7.08 5.01 9.49
CA THR A 174 -8.09 4.02 9.88
C THR A 174 -8.00 2.75 9.02
N ALA A 175 -8.66 1.67 9.47
CA ALA A 175 -8.79 0.46 8.66
C ALA A 175 -9.53 0.74 7.34
N ASP A 176 -10.53 1.62 7.35
CA ASP A 176 -11.28 2.01 6.16
C ASP A 176 -10.39 2.72 5.15
N VAL A 177 -9.58 3.67 5.59
CA VAL A 177 -8.57 4.36 4.75
C VAL A 177 -7.62 3.36 4.11
N ARG A 178 -7.14 2.36 4.85
CA ARG A 178 -6.28 1.31 4.30
C ARG A 178 -7.00 0.42 3.29
N SER A 179 -8.28 0.12 3.52
CA SER A 179 -9.06 -0.76 2.64
C SER A 179 -9.55 -0.10 1.36
N ARG A 180 -9.77 1.23 1.38
CA ARG A 180 -10.39 2.01 0.31
C ARG A 180 -9.72 3.38 0.11
N PRO A 181 -8.38 3.48 -0.02
CA PRO A 181 -7.63 4.75 -0.05
C PRO A 181 -8.01 5.68 -1.22
N GLY A 182 -8.64 5.17 -2.27
CA GLY A 182 -9.11 5.97 -3.41
C GLY A 182 -10.41 6.72 -3.17
N THR A 183 -11.20 6.32 -2.18
CA THR A 183 -12.53 6.89 -1.90
C THR A 183 -12.72 7.29 -0.44
N GLU A 184 -11.98 6.67 0.47
CA GLU A 184 -11.93 7.03 1.88
C GLU A 184 -10.76 7.98 2.12
N THR A 185 -11.08 9.23 2.47
CA THR A 185 -10.05 10.22 2.81
C THR A 185 -9.67 10.04 4.28
N PRO A 186 -8.38 10.12 4.66
CA PRO A 186 -7.99 10.10 6.06
C PRO A 186 -8.78 11.15 6.86
N PRO A 187 -9.53 10.73 7.91
CA PRO A 187 -10.27 11.68 8.72
C PRO A 187 -9.27 12.62 9.39
N SER A 188 -9.66 13.89 9.51
CA SER A 188 -8.79 14.89 10.11
C SER A 188 -9.54 15.97 10.85
N THR A 189 -8.86 16.53 11.84
CA THR A 189 -9.30 17.69 12.60
C THR A 189 -8.27 18.80 12.44
N GLU A 190 -8.74 20.04 12.36
CA GLU A 190 -7.84 21.19 12.41
C GLU A 190 -7.22 21.28 13.81
N VAL A 191 -5.94 21.62 13.87
CA VAL A 191 -5.24 21.84 15.14
C VAL A 191 -5.05 23.34 15.30
N ASP A 192 -5.52 23.86 16.43
CA ASP A 192 -5.32 25.26 16.77
C ASP A 192 -3.82 25.56 16.93
N ARG A 193 -3.44 26.78 16.56
CA ARG A 193 -2.06 27.27 16.72
C ARG A 193 -1.74 27.44 18.21
N SER A 194 -0.47 27.24 18.56
CA SER A 194 0.05 27.25 19.94
C SER A 194 0.29 28.66 20.47
#